data_AF-A0AAV4F8Y8-F1
#
_entry.id   AF-A0AAV4F8Y8-F1
#
_cell.length_a   1.000
_cell.length_b   1.000
_cell.length_c   1.000
_cell.angle_alpha   90.00
_cell.angle_beta   90.00
_cell.angle_gamma   90.00
#
_symmetry.space_group_name_H-M   'P 1'
#
loop_
_entity.id
_entity.type
_entity.pdbx_description
1 polymer ?
#
loop_
_entity_poly.entity_id
_entity_poly.type
_entity_poly.pdbx_seq_one_letter_code
_entity_poly.pdbx_strand_id
1 'polypeptide(L)'
;MPRLSEVDRPQALGLLQARLPVGEVSLRMNVNRTTIFRLRQRLHEADTVSDRPRSGRPRCAMQRQDRNLVRNHMNNRFLSASASSRQTIGRNIQRIGANTVRRRLSASG
;
A
#
# COMPACT_ATOMS: atom_id res chain seq x y z
N MET A 1 -0.88 -0.67 -20.84
CA MET A 1 -1.19 0.77 -21.04
C MET A 1 -0.65 1.57 -19.86
N PRO A 2 -0.05 2.74 -20.11
CA PRO A 2 0.39 3.65 -19.06
C PRO A 2 -0.81 4.14 -18.22
N ARG A 3 -0.54 4.53 -16.96
CA ARG A 3 -1.57 5.08 -16.08
C ARG A 3 -1.96 6.48 -16.55
N LEU A 4 -3.23 6.83 -16.39
CA LEU A 4 -3.67 8.22 -16.54
C LEU A 4 -2.91 9.08 -15.53
N SER A 5 -2.27 10.16 -15.99
CA SER A 5 -1.46 11.01 -15.11
C SER A 5 -2.31 11.70 -14.04
N GLU A 6 -1.68 12.25 -13.00
CA GLU A 6 -2.42 13.03 -12.01
C GLU A 6 -3.12 14.25 -12.62
N VAL A 7 -2.50 14.86 -13.64
CA VAL A 7 -3.03 16.05 -14.33
C VAL A 7 -4.19 15.67 -15.27
N ASP A 8 -4.12 14.51 -15.90
CA ASP A 8 -5.13 14.05 -16.85
C ASP A 8 -6.44 13.62 -16.17
N ARG A 9 -6.40 13.24 -14.88
CA ARG A 9 -7.58 12.77 -14.14
C ARG A 9 -8.61 13.89 -13.92
N PRO A 10 -8.25 15.09 -13.40
CA PRO A 10 -9.15 16.23 -13.37
C PRO A 10 -9.69 16.62 -14.74
N GLN A 11 -8.85 16.57 -15.78
CA GLN A 11 -9.28 16.89 -17.14
C GLN A 11 -10.36 15.91 -17.64
N ALA A 12 -10.15 14.61 -17.46
CA ALA A 12 -11.14 13.58 -17.77
C ALA A 12 -12.45 13.79 -17.01
N LEU A 13 -12.37 14.19 -15.74
CA LEU A 13 -13.55 14.52 -14.94
C LEU A 13 -14.29 15.75 -15.46
N GLY A 14 -13.58 16.83 -15.80
CA GLY A 14 -14.20 18.03 -16.37
C GLY A 14 -15.00 17.71 -17.64
N LEU A 15 -14.47 16.83 -18.49
CA LEU A 15 -15.18 16.36 -19.68
C LEU A 15 -16.44 15.54 -19.31
N LEU A 16 -16.36 14.66 -18.30
CA LEU A 16 -17.53 13.92 -17.82
C LEU A 16 -18.59 14.84 -17.19
N GLN A 17 -18.18 15.89 -16.48
CA GLN A 17 -19.08 16.90 -15.89
C GLN A 17 -19.78 17.74 -16.97
N ALA A 18 -19.10 17.99 -18.09
CA ALA A 18 -19.68 18.58 -19.29
C ALA A 18 -20.65 17.64 -20.05
N ARG A 19 -21.05 16.51 -19.43
CA ARG A 19 -21.98 15.49 -19.96
C ARG A 19 -21.50 14.80 -21.24
N LEU A 20 -20.20 14.81 -21.52
CA LEU A 20 -19.63 14.01 -22.61
C LEU A 20 -19.72 12.51 -22.28
N PRO A 21 -20.07 11.65 -23.24
CA PRO A 21 -20.11 10.21 -23.02
C PRO A 21 -18.71 9.65 -22.80
N VAL A 22 -18.60 8.60 -21.98
CA VAL A 22 -17.33 7.92 -21.64
C VAL A 22 -16.53 7.51 -22.90
N GLY A 23 -17.22 7.12 -23.97
CA GLY A 23 -16.61 6.76 -25.25
C GLY A 23 -15.90 7.92 -25.92
N GLU A 24 -16.46 9.12 -25.86
CA GLU A 24 -15.88 10.33 -26.48
C GLU A 24 -14.72 10.87 -25.65
N VAL A 25 -14.84 10.88 -24.32
CA VAL A 25 -13.73 11.24 -23.42
C VAL A 25 -12.52 10.32 -23.63
N SER A 26 -12.78 9.02 -23.81
CA SER A 26 -11.76 8.02 -24.11
C SER A 26 -11.03 8.30 -25.43
N LEU A 27 -11.75 8.67 -26.49
CA LEU A 27 -11.16 9.05 -27.77
C LEU A 27 -10.34 10.34 -27.66
N ARG A 28 -10.89 11.37 -27.02
CA ARG A 28 -10.24 12.70 -26.88
C ARG A 28 -8.95 12.63 -26.07
N MET A 29 -8.89 11.75 -25.07
CA MET A 29 -7.70 11.56 -24.22
C MET A 29 -6.81 10.40 -24.67
N ASN A 30 -7.15 9.69 -25.76
CA ASN A 30 -6.44 8.53 -26.25
C ASN A 30 -6.18 7.45 -25.17
N VAL A 31 -7.20 7.16 -24.36
CA VAL A 31 -7.14 6.14 -23.30
C VAL A 31 -8.26 5.13 -23.46
N ASN A 32 -8.09 3.93 -22.91
CA ASN A 32 -9.13 2.91 -22.97
C ASN A 32 -10.41 3.37 -22.22
N ARG A 33 -11.58 3.07 -22.80
CA ARG A 33 -12.91 3.36 -22.20
C ARG A 33 -13.02 2.86 -20.75
N THR A 34 -12.43 1.70 -20.45
CA THR A 34 -12.42 1.12 -19.09
C THR A 34 -11.70 1.99 -18.07
N THR A 35 -10.68 2.77 -18.48
CA THR A 35 -9.96 3.71 -17.61
C THR A 35 -10.87 4.85 -17.17
N ILE A 36 -11.60 5.46 -18.11
CA ILE A 36 -12.55 6.56 -17.83
C ILE A 36 -13.73 6.03 -16.99
N PHE A 37 -14.25 4.84 -17.32
CA PHE A 37 -15.31 4.21 -16.55
C PHE A 37 -14.90 3.98 -15.09
N ARG A 38 -13.70 3.39 -14.86
CA ARG A 38 -13.16 3.17 -13.53
C ARG A 38 -12.87 4.46 -12.77
N LEU A 39 -12.45 5.52 -13.45
CA LEU A 39 -12.28 6.84 -12.85
C LEU A 39 -13.61 7.40 -12.33
N ARG A 40 -14.66 7.36 -13.16
CA ARG A 40 -16.01 7.79 -12.76
C ARG A 40 -16.56 6.97 -11.59
N GLN A 41 -16.39 5.65 -11.66
CA GLN A 41 -16.80 4.73 -10.58
C GLN A 41 -16.07 5.04 -9.28
N ARG A 42 -14.76 5.30 -9.34
CA ARG A 42 -13.96 5.64 -8.16
C ARG A 42 -14.42 6.95 -7.51
N LEU A 43 -14.72 7.96 -8.32
CA LEU A 43 -15.28 9.21 -7.83
C LEU A 43 -16.61 8.97 -7.10
N HIS A 44 -17.49 8.16 -7.66
CA HIS A 44 -18.77 7.81 -7.01
C HIS A 44 -18.59 7.01 -5.70
N GLU A 45 -17.61 6.10 -5.64
CA GLU A 45 -17.41 5.22 -4.48
C GLU A 45 -16.64 5.87 -3.33
N ALA A 46 -15.70 6.77 -3.61
CA ALA A 46 -14.72 7.25 -2.63
C ALA A 46 -14.49 8.78 -2.68
N ASP A 47 -15.27 9.50 -3.48
CA ASP A 47 -15.18 10.95 -3.70
C ASP A 47 -13.75 11.43 -4.00
N THR A 48 -13.00 10.61 -4.74
CA THR A 48 -11.60 10.88 -5.06
C THR A 48 -11.23 10.38 -6.45
N VAL A 49 -10.39 11.15 -7.12
CA VAL A 49 -9.73 10.74 -8.39
C VAL A 49 -8.38 10.08 -8.17
N SER A 50 -7.80 10.26 -6.99
CA SER A 50 -6.49 9.71 -6.65
C SER A 50 -6.52 8.19 -6.69
N ASP A 51 -5.37 7.57 -6.95
CA ASP A 51 -5.28 6.12 -6.87
C ASP A 51 -5.52 5.64 -5.44
N ARG A 52 -6.23 4.51 -5.32
CA ARG A 52 -6.40 3.86 -4.03
C ARG A 52 -5.03 3.42 -3.51
N PRO A 53 -4.74 3.60 -2.22
CA PRO A 53 -3.52 3.06 -1.64
C PRO A 53 -3.51 1.55 -1.88
N ARG A 54 -2.38 1.04 -2.37
CA ARG A 54 -2.21 -0.40 -2.57
C ARG A 54 -2.06 -1.05 -1.19
N SER A 55 -2.70 -2.20 -1.01
CA SER A 55 -2.58 -3.00 0.22
C SER A 55 -1.13 -3.44 0.50
N GLY A 56 -0.28 -3.51 -0.52
CA GLY A 56 1.11 -3.92 -0.41
C GLY A 56 1.25 -5.39 0.00
N ARG A 57 2.49 -5.80 0.29
CA ARG A 57 2.77 -7.15 0.79
C ARG A 57 2.46 -7.21 2.30
N PRO A 58 1.72 -8.21 2.80
CA PRO A 58 1.45 -8.34 4.22
C PRO A 58 2.75 -8.52 5.02
N ARG A 59 2.76 -7.99 6.25
CA ARG A 59 3.90 -8.10 7.16
C ARG A 59 4.13 -9.57 7.59
N CYS A 60 5.41 -9.96 7.63
CA CYS A 60 5.84 -11.28 8.11
C CYS A 60 5.66 -11.44 9.63
N ALA A 61 5.75 -10.36 10.41
CA ALA A 61 5.52 -10.37 11.85
C ALA A 61 4.17 -9.72 12.20
N MET A 62 3.46 -10.29 13.17
CA MET A 62 2.26 -9.71 13.78
C MET A 62 2.66 -8.59 14.74
N GLN A 63 1.78 -7.61 14.94
CA GLN A 63 2.03 -6.46 15.81
C GLN A 63 2.35 -6.86 17.27
N ARG A 64 1.77 -7.95 17.76
CA ARG A 64 2.10 -8.51 19.10
C ARG A 64 3.54 -9.01 19.18
N GLN A 65 4.02 -9.68 18.14
CA GLN A 65 5.40 -10.19 18.08
C GLN A 65 6.40 -9.04 18.03
N ASP A 66 6.12 -8.00 17.23
CA ASP A 66 6.93 -6.79 17.18
C ASP A 66 7.05 -6.12 18.57
N ARG A 67 5.93 -5.97 19.30
CA ARG A 67 5.94 -5.39 20.66
C ARG A 67 6.77 -6.20 21.65
N ASN A 68 6.63 -7.53 21.62
CA ASN A 68 7.42 -8.41 22.49
C ASN A 68 8.91 -8.34 22.15
N LEU A 69 9.24 -8.25 20.86
CA LEU A 69 10.61 -8.12 20.40
C LEU A 69 11.26 -6.84 20.92
N VAL A 70 10.56 -5.69 20.84
CA VAL A 70 11.03 -4.43 21.39
C VAL A 70 11.22 -4.53 22.90
N ARG A 71 10.24 -5.08 23.64
CA ARG A 71 10.35 -5.27 25.09
C ARG A 71 11.56 -6.13 25.49
N ASN A 72 11.80 -7.22 24.76
CA ASN A 72 12.92 -8.11 25.04
C ASN A 72 14.26 -7.41 24.83
N HIS A 73 14.39 -6.56 23.81
CA HIS A 73 15.61 -5.78 23.56
C HIS A 73 15.77 -4.58 24.49
N MET A 74 14.69 -4.04 25.06
CA MET A 74 14.77 -3.05 26.15
C MET A 74 15.29 -3.69 27.44
N ASN A 75 14.79 -4.87 27.78
CA ASN A 75 15.21 -5.60 28.99
C ASN A 75 16.61 -6.23 28.85
N ASN A 76 16.97 -6.64 27.63
CA ASN A 76 18.25 -7.27 27.32
C ASN A 76 18.88 -6.62 26.09
N ARG A 77 19.62 -5.52 26.32
CA ARG A 77 20.16 -4.66 25.27
C ARG A 77 21.24 -5.33 24.40
N PHE A 78 21.88 -6.38 24.91
CA PHE A 78 22.94 -7.12 24.19
C PHE A 78 22.41 -8.36 23.45
N LEU A 79 21.09 -8.60 23.49
CA LEU A 79 20.49 -9.71 22.76
C LEU A 79 20.69 -9.54 21.25
N SER A 80 21.28 -10.53 20.59
CA SER A 80 21.49 -10.45 19.14
C SER A 80 20.18 -10.58 18.35
N ALA A 81 20.09 -9.87 17.22
CA ALA A 81 18.94 -9.98 16.31
C ALA A 81 18.72 -11.41 15.79
N SER A 82 19.81 -12.18 15.61
CA SER A 82 19.76 -13.58 15.19
C SER A 82 19.16 -14.49 16.27
N ALA A 83 19.42 -14.22 17.55
CA ALA A 83 18.81 -14.96 18.65
C ALA A 83 17.30 -14.71 18.71
N SER A 84 16.86 -13.45 18.64
CA SER A 84 15.43 -13.12 18.62
C SER A 84 14.70 -13.67 17.40
N SER A 85 15.37 -13.71 16.24
CA SER A 85 14.85 -14.32 15.02
C SER A 85 14.52 -15.81 15.19
N ARG A 86 15.39 -16.58 15.86
CA ARG A 86 15.17 -18.00 16.13
C ARG A 86 14.01 -18.25 17.10
N GLN A 87 13.78 -17.32 18.02
CA GLN A 87 12.75 -17.41 19.07
C GLN A 87 11.38 -16.88 18.61
N THR A 88 11.36 -15.96 17.63
CA THR A 88 10.12 -15.29 17.23
C THR A 88 9.49 -15.99 16.03
N ILE A 89 8.40 -16.69 16.30
CA ILE A 89 7.49 -17.22 15.28
C ILE A 89 6.68 -16.05 14.73
N GLY A 90 6.70 -15.86 13.42
CA GLY A 90 5.99 -14.84 12.66
C GLY A 90 4.59 -15.29 12.21
N ARG A 91 4.13 -14.69 11.12
CA ARG A 91 2.90 -15.07 10.41
C ARG A 91 3.11 -16.41 9.69
N ASN A 92 2.09 -17.26 9.68
CA ASN A 92 2.12 -18.61 9.09
C ASN A 92 3.14 -19.56 9.73
N ILE A 93 3.41 -19.41 11.04
CA ILE A 93 4.30 -20.32 11.81
C ILE A 93 5.77 -20.27 11.32
N GLN A 94 6.12 -19.31 10.46
CA GLN A 94 7.50 -19.13 9.98
C GLN A 94 8.29 -18.22 10.91
N ARG A 95 9.55 -18.58 11.20
CA ARG A 95 10.47 -17.72 11.95
C ARG A 95 10.75 -16.42 11.18
N ILE A 96 10.76 -15.30 11.88
CA ILE A 96 11.09 -14.01 11.26
C ILE A 96 12.60 -13.96 10.98
N GLY A 97 13.01 -13.38 9.85
CA GLY A 97 14.44 -13.21 9.55
C GLY A 97 15.13 -12.16 10.43
N ALA A 98 16.43 -12.31 10.69
CA ALA A 98 17.22 -11.36 11.49
C ALA A 98 17.19 -9.92 10.93
N ASN A 99 17.12 -9.74 9.60
CA ASN A 99 16.94 -8.42 8.99
C ASN A 99 15.58 -7.80 9.32
N THR A 100 14.52 -8.61 9.44
CA THR A 100 13.22 -8.14 9.90
C THR A 100 13.31 -7.66 11.34
N VAL A 101 14.01 -8.38 12.22
CA VAL A 101 14.26 -7.98 13.61
C VAL A 101 14.94 -6.61 13.68
N ARG A 102 16.06 -6.42 12.97
CA ARG A 102 16.78 -5.14 12.93
C ARG A 102 15.88 -4.00 12.46
N ARG A 103 15.18 -4.18 11.34
CA ARG A 103 14.27 -3.16 10.80
C ARG A 103 13.14 -2.80 11.78
N ARG A 104 12.67 -3.76 12.60
CA ARG A 104 11.64 -3.49 13.62
C ARG A 104 12.18 -2.70 14.79
N LEU A 105 13.39 -3.03 15.25
CA LEU A 105 14.05 -2.29 16.33
C LEU A 105 14.32 -0.85 15.89
N SER A 106 14.90 -0.63 14.70
CA SER A 106 15.14 0.73 14.16
C SER A 106 13.88 1.53 13.87
N ALA A 107 12.74 0.86 13.63
CA ALA A 107 11.47 1.57 13.42
C ALA A 107 10.77 1.94 14.75
N SER A 108 11.25 1.42 15.88
CA SER A 108 10.66 1.61 17.21
C SER A 108 11.48 2.56 18.10
N GLY A 109 12.60 3.07 17.60
CA GLY A 109 13.52 3.99 18.27
C GLY A 109 14.41 4.68 17.26
#